data_AF-A0A7S4SGM4-F1
#
_entry.id   AF-A0A7S4SGM4-F1
#
_cell.length_a   1.000
_cell.length_b   1.000
_cell.length_c   1.000
_cell.angle_alpha   90.00
_cell.angle_beta   90.00
_cell.angle_gamma   90.00
#
_symmetry.space_group_name_H-M   'P 1'
#
loop_
_entity.id
_entity.type
_entity.pdbx_description
1 polymer ?
#
loop_
_entity_poly.entity_id
_entity_poly.type
_entity_poly.pdbx_seq_one_letter_code
_entity_poly.pdbx_strand_id
1 'polypeptide(L)'
;ATFKPLTGEAKKRCYEQVKARCNLWGPYCDGEAMTALDCKKRLAMHNTEHAWTLDYNMNFYCELLYEGIFPMGIEIPGGEDGPIQALLLIYDRKVSVWDFHETHVSRRVRKHAKHYSMTIDKAYDDVILGCVRQHGEAWLYRGYRWLLRRLFKEGYQGKKMHFGVHSFELW
;
A
#
# COMPACT_ATOMS: atom_id res chain seq x y z
N ALA A 1 19.04 -3.43 6.12
CA ALA A 1 19.30 -2.65 4.90
C ALA A 1 18.10 -1.76 4.63
N THR A 2 18.32 -0.47 4.33
CA THR A 2 17.26 0.49 3.99
C THR A 2 16.71 0.16 2.60
N PHE A 3 15.39 0.10 2.45
CA PHE A 3 14.76 -0.07 1.14
C PHE A 3 15.08 1.12 0.23
N LYS A 4 15.34 0.84 -1.05
CA LYS A 4 15.57 1.85 -2.08
C LYS A 4 14.65 1.55 -3.27
N PRO A 5 13.77 2.48 -3.67
CA PRO A 5 12.95 2.30 -4.86
C PRO A 5 13.82 2.08 -6.10
N LEU A 6 13.33 1.24 -7.00
CA LEU A 6 13.91 1.07 -8.32
C LEU A 6 13.47 2.23 -9.21
N THR A 7 14.41 2.78 -10.00
CA THR A 7 14.14 3.85 -10.97
C THR A 7 14.88 3.57 -12.28
N GLY A 8 14.41 4.18 -13.37
CA GLY A 8 15.08 4.15 -14.68
C GLY A 8 15.46 2.74 -15.14
N GLU A 9 16.72 2.54 -15.52
CA GLU A 9 17.20 1.28 -16.11
C GLU A 9 17.13 0.09 -15.14
N ALA A 10 17.33 0.33 -13.84
CA ALA A 10 17.20 -0.72 -12.84
C ALA A 10 15.75 -1.21 -12.74
N LYS A 11 14.78 -0.30 -12.79
CA LYS A 11 13.35 -0.64 -12.80
C LYS A 11 12.99 -1.46 -14.04
N LYS A 12 13.45 -1.03 -15.23
CA LYS A 12 13.24 -1.75 -16.49
C LYS A 12 13.80 -3.17 -16.44
N ARG A 13 15.04 -3.34 -15.98
CA ARG A 13 15.65 -4.67 -15.83
C ARG A 13 14.84 -5.57 -14.89
N CYS A 14 14.43 -5.06 -13.74
CA CYS A 14 13.60 -5.84 -12.81
C CYS A 14 12.24 -6.19 -13.41
N TYR A 15 11.58 -5.24 -14.10
CA TYR A 15 10.34 -5.51 -14.84
C TYR A 15 10.51 -6.67 -15.83
N GLU A 16 11.57 -6.65 -16.64
CA GLU A 16 11.86 -7.73 -17.60
C GLU A 16 12.07 -9.09 -16.92
N GLN A 17 12.70 -9.12 -15.74
CA GLN A 17 12.89 -10.35 -14.95
C GLN A 17 11.58 -10.93 -14.40
N VAL A 18 10.62 -10.08 -14.00
CA VAL A 18 9.41 -10.53 -13.29
C VAL A 18 8.14 -10.54 -14.13
N LYS A 19 8.09 -9.83 -15.26
CA LYS A 19 6.83 -9.64 -16.05
C LYS A 19 6.14 -10.95 -16.41
N ALA A 20 6.90 -11.98 -16.78
CA ALA A 20 6.34 -13.29 -17.12
C ALA A 20 5.67 -13.98 -15.92
N ARG A 21 6.21 -13.78 -14.71
CA ARG A 21 5.68 -14.33 -13.45
C ARG A 21 4.47 -13.55 -12.97
N CYS A 22 4.47 -12.23 -13.18
CA CYS A 22 3.41 -11.32 -12.71
C CYS A 22 2.23 -11.18 -13.67
N ASN A 23 2.28 -11.78 -14.86
CA ASN A 23 1.15 -11.80 -15.80
C ASN A 23 -0.14 -12.36 -15.15
N LEU A 24 -0.03 -13.21 -14.13
CA LEU A 24 -1.18 -13.73 -13.37
C LEU A 24 -1.87 -12.67 -12.50
N TRP A 25 -1.20 -11.57 -12.18
CA TRP A 25 -1.73 -10.47 -11.36
C TRP A 25 -2.25 -9.30 -12.18
N GLY A 26 -2.30 -9.45 -13.50
CA GLY A 26 -2.84 -8.45 -14.41
C GLY A 26 -1.79 -7.47 -14.96
N PRO A 27 -2.23 -6.34 -15.54
CA PRO A 27 -1.34 -5.43 -16.26
C PRO A 27 -0.36 -4.74 -15.33
N TYR A 28 0.83 -4.43 -15.87
CA TYR A 28 1.81 -3.58 -15.21
C TYR A 28 1.42 -2.10 -15.31
N CYS A 29 1.53 -1.39 -14.20
CA CYS A 29 1.27 0.04 -14.07
C CYS A 29 2.58 0.77 -13.75
N ASP A 30 3.08 1.55 -14.70
CA ASP A 30 4.33 2.30 -14.58
C ASP A 30 4.03 3.77 -14.25
N GLY A 31 4.21 4.18 -13.01
CA GLY A 31 3.95 5.54 -12.54
C GLY A 31 4.87 6.62 -13.14
N GLU A 32 5.96 6.25 -13.82
CA GLU A 32 6.78 7.18 -14.60
C GLU A 32 6.18 7.44 -16.00
N ALA A 33 5.38 6.51 -16.51
CA ALA A 33 4.84 6.56 -17.88
C ALA A 33 3.32 6.78 -17.95
N MET A 34 2.58 6.58 -16.86
CA MET A 34 1.12 6.69 -16.85
C MET A 34 0.58 7.27 -15.54
N THR A 35 -0.60 7.87 -15.60
CA THR A 35 -1.29 8.39 -14.41
C THR A 35 -2.06 7.28 -13.68
N ALA A 36 -2.47 7.52 -12.44
CA ALA A 36 -3.35 6.61 -11.71
C ALA A 36 -4.69 6.37 -12.43
N LEU A 37 -5.24 7.41 -13.09
CA LEU A 37 -6.45 7.30 -13.90
C LEU A 37 -6.24 6.39 -15.11
N ASP A 38 -5.06 6.42 -15.74
CA ASP A 38 -4.73 5.50 -16.84
C ASP A 38 -4.64 4.06 -16.34
N CYS A 39 -4.11 3.84 -15.13
CA CYS A 39 -4.10 2.53 -14.49
C CYS A 39 -5.51 1.98 -14.29
N LYS A 40 -6.44 2.81 -13.78
CA LYS A 40 -7.84 2.45 -13.60
C LYS A 40 -8.53 2.12 -14.92
N LYS A 41 -8.32 2.94 -15.95
CA LYS A 41 -8.85 2.67 -17.31
C LYS A 41 -8.31 1.35 -17.85
N ARG A 42 -7.04 1.06 -17.62
CA ARG A 42 -6.41 -0.20 -18.03
C ARG A 42 -7.03 -1.41 -17.34
N LEU A 43 -7.22 -1.35 -16.02
CA LEU A 43 -7.91 -2.39 -15.24
C LEU A 43 -9.32 -2.65 -15.79
N ALA A 44 -10.08 -1.58 -16.07
CA ALA A 44 -11.42 -1.69 -16.66
C ALA A 44 -11.42 -2.31 -18.06
N MET A 45 -10.50 -1.90 -18.95
CA MET A 45 -10.37 -2.45 -20.30
C MET A 45 -10.03 -3.95 -20.30
N HIS A 46 -9.18 -4.39 -19.37
CA HIS A 46 -8.81 -5.79 -19.22
C HIS A 46 -9.83 -6.61 -18.42
N ASN A 47 -10.90 -5.98 -17.91
CA ASN A 47 -11.89 -6.58 -17.01
C ASN A 47 -11.23 -7.36 -15.86
N THR A 48 -10.18 -6.79 -15.27
CA THR A 48 -9.42 -7.38 -14.15
C THR A 48 -9.49 -6.44 -12.95
N GLU A 49 -9.44 -7.02 -11.75
CA GLU A 49 -9.45 -6.31 -10.47
C GLU A 49 -8.03 -6.18 -9.90
N HIS A 50 -7.04 -6.71 -10.60
CA HIS A 50 -5.64 -6.72 -10.16
C HIS A 50 -4.74 -6.15 -11.24
N ALA A 51 -3.76 -5.36 -10.80
CA ALA A 51 -2.59 -4.91 -11.54
C ALA A 51 -1.38 -4.94 -10.60
N TRP A 52 -0.20 -4.56 -11.07
CA TRP A 52 0.98 -4.45 -10.22
C TRP A 52 1.91 -3.33 -10.66
N THR A 53 2.74 -2.85 -9.75
CA THR A 53 3.72 -1.79 -10.03
C THR A 53 5.01 -1.99 -9.23
N LEU A 54 6.11 -1.48 -9.77
CA LEU A 54 7.39 -1.34 -9.08
C LEU A 54 7.60 0.10 -8.56
N ASP A 55 6.63 0.99 -8.79
CA ASP A 55 6.72 2.40 -8.42
C ASP A 55 6.28 2.62 -6.98
N TYR A 56 7.26 3.01 -6.16
CA TYR A 56 7.04 3.48 -4.79
C TYR A 56 7.06 5.02 -4.72
N ASN A 57 6.64 5.69 -5.81
CA ASN A 57 6.45 7.13 -5.81
C ASN A 57 5.23 7.48 -4.93
N MET A 58 5.43 8.35 -3.94
CA MET A 58 4.41 8.71 -2.96
C MET A 58 3.18 9.38 -3.57
N ASN A 59 3.39 10.27 -4.55
CA ASN A 59 2.27 10.96 -5.20
C ASN A 59 1.45 9.99 -6.04
N PHE A 60 2.11 9.14 -6.83
CA PHE A 60 1.44 8.10 -7.61
C PHE A 60 0.64 7.14 -6.72
N TYR A 61 1.21 6.72 -5.58
CA TYR A 61 0.51 5.89 -4.60
C TYR A 61 -0.77 6.56 -4.05
N CYS A 62 -0.70 7.84 -3.67
CA CYS A 62 -1.88 8.56 -3.21
C CYS A 62 -2.92 8.73 -4.32
N GLU A 63 -2.49 9.01 -5.55
CA GLU A 63 -3.39 9.15 -6.70
C GLU A 63 -4.09 7.83 -7.05
N LEU A 64 -3.42 6.69 -6.91
CA LEU A 64 -4.03 5.36 -7.04
C LEU A 64 -5.17 5.18 -6.01
N LEU A 65 -4.91 5.52 -4.75
CA LEU A 65 -5.92 5.43 -3.70
C LEU A 65 -7.11 6.38 -3.96
N TYR A 66 -6.85 7.60 -4.43
CA TYR A 66 -7.90 8.54 -4.83
C TYR A 66 -8.78 7.98 -5.95
N GLU A 67 -8.19 7.24 -6.88
CA GLU A 67 -8.92 6.56 -7.95
C GLU A 67 -9.67 5.29 -7.50
N GLY A 68 -9.52 4.91 -6.23
CA GLY A 68 -10.14 3.71 -5.63
C GLY A 68 -9.31 2.44 -5.81
N ILE A 69 -8.04 2.56 -6.17
CA ILE A 69 -7.10 1.43 -6.32
C ILE A 69 -6.29 1.30 -5.03
N PHE A 70 -6.42 0.17 -4.34
CA PHE A 70 -5.73 -0.12 -3.09
C PHE A 70 -4.41 -0.88 -3.34
N PRO A 71 -3.24 -0.28 -3.03
CA PRO A 71 -1.96 -0.98 -3.17
C PRO A 71 -1.62 -1.81 -1.92
N MET A 72 -1.08 -3.01 -2.13
CA MET A 72 -0.52 -3.87 -1.09
C MET A 72 0.90 -4.29 -1.44
N GLY A 73 1.78 -4.37 -0.44
CA GLY A 73 3.12 -4.91 -0.65
C GLY A 73 3.07 -6.39 -0.98
N ILE A 74 3.89 -6.78 -1.95
CA ILE A 74 4.14 -8.19 -2.30
C ILE A 74 5.63 -8.41 -2.50
N GLU A 75 6.03 -9.67 -2.39
CA GLU A 75 7.37 -10.12 -2.72
C GLU A 75 7.31 -11.16 -3.84
N ILE A 76 8.11 -10.93 -4.86
CA ILE A 76 8.19 -11.73 -6.08
C ILE A 76 9.53 -12.46 -6.04
N PRO A 77 9.57 -13.78 -6.21
CA PRO A 77 10.83 -14.48 -6.41
C PRO A 77 11.58 -13.88 -7.62
N GLY A 78 12.74 -13.25 -7.39
CA GLY A 78 13.48 -12.51 -8.42
C GLY A 78 14.60 -13.32 -9.10
N GLY A 79 14.78 -14.59 -8.75
CA GLY A 79 15.86 -15.42 -9.31
C GLY A 79 17.18 -15.23 -8.56
N GLU A 80 18.29 -15.12 -9.28
CA GLU A 80 19.65 -15.06 -8.71
C GLU A 80 19.92 -13.78 -7.89
N ASP A 81 19.24 -12.68 -8.22
CA ASP A 81 19.37 -11.38 -7.52
C ASP A 81 18.58 -11.30 -6.21
N GLY A 82 17.88 -12.38 -5.83
CA GLY A 82 17.02 -12.43 -4.65
C GLY A 82 15.59 -11.95 -4.90
N PRO A 83 14.75 -11.84 -3.86
CA PRO A 83 13.36 -11.43 -4.02
C PRO A 83 13.21 -9.95 -4.41
N ILE A 84 12.24 -9.67 -5.28
CA ILE A 84 11.86 -8.33 -5.74
C ILE A 84 10.57 -7.91 -5.04
N GLN A 85 10.57 -6.75 -4.41
CA GLN A 85 9.35 -6.20 -3.79
C GLN A 85 8.60 -5.32 -4.78
N ALA A 86 7.28 -5.50 -4.83
CA ALA A 86 6.37 -4.75 -5.68
C ALA A 86 5.13 -4.33 -4.88
N LEU A 87 4.26 -3.54 -5.52
CA LEU A 87 2.91 -3.29 -5.04
C LEU A 87 1.92 -4.03 -5.95
N LEU A 88 1.12 -4.92 -5.36
CA LEU A 88 -0.11 -5.40 -5.97
C LEU A 88 -1.16 -4.29 -5.89
N LEU A 89 -1.79 -3.97 -7.01
CA LEU A 89 -2.83 -2.96 -7.11
C LEU A 89 -4.17 -3.66 -7.19
N ILE A 90 -5.07 -3.39 -6.24
CA ILE A 90 -6.40 -4.00 -6.17
C ILE A 90 -7.45 -2.94 -6.45
N TYR A 91 -8.30 -3.21 -7.43
CA TYR A 91 -9.46 -2.39 -7.77
C TYR A 91 -10.73 -3.22 -7.58
N ASP A 92 -11.23 -3.24 -6.34
CA ASP A 92 -12.45 -3.95 -6.01
C ASP A 92 -13.67 -3.11 -6.37
N ARG A 93 -14.55 -3.66 -7.21
CA ARG A 93 -15.82 -3.02 -7.59
C ARG A 93 -16.88 -3.13 -6.50
N LYS A 94 -16.66 -3.97 -5.49
CA LYS A 94 -17.52 -4.23 -4.34
C LYS A 94 -16.79 -3.89 -3.04
N VAL A 95 -16.53 -2.60 -2.86
CA VAL A 95 -15.82 -2.08 -1.68
C VAL A 95 -16.57 -2.39 -0.38
N SER A 96 -15.82 -2.86 0.62
CA SER A 96 -16.30 -2.91 2.01
C SER A 96 -16.01 -1.58 2.68
N VAL A 97 -17.07 -0.91 3.14
CA VAL A 97 -16.97 0.41 3.79
C VAL A 97 -17.41 0.27 5.24
N TRP A 98 -16.72 0.95 6.14
CA TRP A 98 -17.06 0.98 7.55
C TRP A 98 -17.65 2.35 7.93
N ASP A 99 -18.90 2.35 8.38
CA ASP A 99 -19.53 3.55 8.95
C ASP A 99 -19.28 3.62 10.46
N PHE A 100 -18.55 4.64 10.88
CA PHE A 100 -18.24 4.90 12.29
C PHE A 100 -19.49 5.19 13.13
N HIS A 101 -20.53 5.80 12.55
CA HIS A 101 -21.78 6.12 13.26
C HIS A 101 -22.64 4.88 13.51
N GLU A 102 -22.54 3.88 12.64
CA GLU A 102 -23.27 2.62 12.77
C GLU A 102 -22.45 1.52 13.46
N THR A 103 -21.26 1.84 13.94
CA THR A 103 -20.36 0.87 14.57
C THR A 103 -20.99 0.30 15.84
N HIS A 104 -21.29 -0.99 15.80
CA HIS A 104 -21.72 -1.70 16.99
C HIS A 104 -20.56 -1.91 17.97
N VAL A 105 -20.60 -1.21 19.11
CA VAL A 105 -19.66 -1.45 20.22
C VAL A 105 -20.40 -2.12 21.38
N SER A 106 -20.09 -3.39 21.64
CA SER A 106 -20.73 -4.15 22.71
C SER A 106 -20.42 -3.56 24.11
N ARG A 107 -21.32 -3.79 25.08
CA ARG A 107 -21.12 -3.34 26.47
C ARG A 107 -19.82 -3.88 27.07
N ARG A 108 -19.45 -5.12 26.74
CA ARG A 108 -18.20 -5.75 27.19
C ARG A 108 -16.98 -5.01 26.69
N VAL A 109 -16.96 -4.66 25.40
CA VAL A 109 -15.86 -3.87 24.80
C VAL A 109 -15.77 -2.50 25.47
N ARG A 110 -16.90 -1.80 25.66
CA ARG A 110 -16.91 -0.50 26.36
C ARG A 110 -16.37 -0.58 27.79
N LYS A 111 -16.69 -1.65 28.52
CA LYS A 111 -16.17 -1.86 29.88
C LYS A 111 -14.65 -2.06 29.85
N HIS A 112 -14.16 -2.89 28.93
CA HIS A 112 -12.74 -3.20 28.82
C HIS A 112 -11.92 -1.99 28.36
N ALA A 113 -12.44 -1.20 27.42
CA ALA A 113 -11.77 -0.02 26.87
C ALA A 113 -11.43 1.05 27.92
N LYS A 114 -12.14 1.10 29.06
CA LYS A 114 -11.88 2.08 30.15
C LYS A 114 -10.50 1.94 30.78
N HIS A 115 -9.84 0.80 30.60
CA HIS A 115 -8.51 0.55 31.15
C HIS A 115 -7.37 1.03 30.26
N TYR A 116 -7.69 1.54 29.07
CA TYR A 116 -6.70 2.00 28.11
C TYR A 116 -6.81 3.50 27.87
N SER A 117 -5.71 4.09 27.44
CA SER A 117 -5.67 5.42 26.85
C SER A 117 -5.31 5.34 25.37
N MET A 118 -5.75 6.32 24.58
CA MET A 118 -5.46 6.36 23.15
C MET A 118 -4.63 7.59 22.80
N THR A 119 -3.65 7.42 21.92
CA THR A 119 -2.91 8.52 21.31
C THR A 119 -2.94 8.38 19.79
N ILE A 120 -2.61 9.49 19.11
CA ILE A 120 -2.53 9.54 17.66
C ILE A 120 -1.12 10.00 17.31
N ASP A 121 -0.51 9.32 16.34
CA ASP A 121 0.79 9.64 15.74
C ASP A 121 1.96 9.68 16.73
N LYS A 122 1.81 9.12 17.94
CA LYS A 122 2.88 9.15 18.96
C LYS A 122 3.90 8.03 18.78
N ALA A 123 3.50 6.88 18.24
CA ALA A 123 4.38 5.72 18.12
C ALA A 123 4.13 4.95 16.82
N TYR A 124 4.11 5.67 15.69
CA TYR A 124 3.90 5.10 14.35
C TYR A 124 4.75 3.86 14.07
N ASP A 125 6.05 3.92 14.37
CA ASP A 125 6.96 2.80 14.13
C ASP A 125 6.59 1.57 14.96
N ASP A 126 6.20 1.75 16.22
CA ASP A 126 5.82 0.66 17.10
C ASP A 126 4.51 0.01 16.67
N VAL A 127 3.56 0.81 16.16
CA VAL A 127 2.31 0.31 15.55
C VAL A 127 2.61 -0.54 14.32
N ILE A 128 3.40 -0.04 13.38
CA ILE A 128 3.79 -0.78 12.18
C ILE A 128 4.53 -2.07 12.55
N LEU A 129 5.47 -2.03 13.48
CA LEU A 129 6.17 -3.22 13.95
C LEU A 129 5.23 -4.18 14.69
N GLY A 130 4.23 -3.69 15.41
CA GLY A 130 3.17 -4.48 16.02
C GLY A 130 2.39 -5.27 14.98
N CYS A 131 1.97 -4.63 13.88
CA CYS A 131 1.31 -5.31 12.76
C CYS A 131 2.18 -6.42 12.17
N VAL A 132 3.48 -6.16 11.97
CA VAL A 132 4.43 -7.18 11.45
C VAL A 132 4.61 -8.33 12.44
N ARG A 133 4.69 -8.06 13.74
CA ARG A 133 4.78 -9.12 14.76
C ARG A 133 3.54 -10.01 14.77
N GLN A 134 2.36 -9.44 14.58
CA GLN A 134 1.10 -10.17 14.62
C GLN A 134 0.83 -10.99 13.35
N HIS A 135 1.18 -10.45 12.18
CA HIS A 135 0.78 -11.03 10.89
C HIS A 135 1.96 -11.50 10.02
N GLY A 136 3.20 -11.30 10.45
CA GLY A 136 4.38 -11.43 9.61
C GLY A 136 4.50 -10.28 8.61
N GLU A 137 5.29 -10.47 7.56
CA GLU A 137 5.39 -9.49 6.47
C GLU A 137 4.04 -9.35 5.74
N ALA A 138 3.33 -10.47 5.49
CA ALA A 138 1.99 -10.55 4.88
C ALA A 138 1.79 -9.61 3.66
N TRP A 139 1.26 -8.41 3.89
CA TRP A 139 1.04 -7.35 2.90
C TRP A 139 1.90 -6.11 3.16
N LEU A 140 2.55 -6.02 4.31
CA LEU A 140 3.27 -4.88 4.82
C LEU A 140 4.78 -5.03 4.59
N TYR A 141 5.21 -5.50 3.41
CA TYR A 141 6.63 -5.69 3.08
C TYR A 141 7.46 -4.41 3.22
N ARG A 142 8.79 -4.56 3.33
CA ARG A 142 9.76 -3.47 3.57
C ARG A 142 9.57 -2.25 2.67
N GLY A 143 9.36 -2.45 1.37
CA GLY A 143 9.12 -1.35 0.42
C GLY A 143 7.84 -0.59 0.72
N TYR A 144 6.78 -1.32 1.10
CA TYR A 144 5.52 -0.69 1.46
C TYR A 144 5.63 0.08 2.80
N ARG A 145 6.30 -0.49 3.81
CA ARG A 145 6.61 0.24 5.06
C ARG A 145 7.41 1.50 4.82
N TRP A 146 8.41 1.44 3.94
CA TRP A 146 9.21 2.60 3.58
C TRP A 146 8.33 3.71 2.98
N LEU A 147 7.41 3.35 2.08
CA LEU A 147 6.49 4.30 1.46
C LEU A 147 5.51 4.92 2.48
N LEU A 148 4.86 4.08 3.29
CA LEU A 148 3.92 4.54 4.33
C LEU A 148 4.63 5.44 5.35
N ARG A 149 5.86 5.10 5.75
CA ARG A 149 6.65 5.91 6.68
C ARG A 149 7.04 7.26 6.09
N ARG A 150 7.40 7.29 4.80
CA ARG A 150 7.65 8.56 4.11
C ARG A 150 6.39 9.41 4.07
N LEU A 151 5.25 8.80 3.73
CA LEU A 151 3.97 9.50 3.67
C LEU A 151 3.50 10.01 5.03
N PHE A 152 3.75 9.28 6.11
CA PHE A 152 3.53 9.73 7.49
C PHE A 152 4.36 10.98 7.83
N LYS A 153 5.63 11.03 7.40
CA LYS A 153 6.56 12.13 7.73
C LYS A 153 6.44 13.34 6.82
N GLU A 154 6.32 13.10 5.52
CA GLU A 154 6.45 14.12 4.47
C GLU A 154 5.06 14.60 4.00
N GLY A 155 4.01 13.81 4.22
CA GLY A 155 2.68 14.05 3.68
C GLY A 155 2.64 13.93 2.15
N TYR A 156 1.43 13.88 1.60
CA TYR A 156 1.27 13.94 0.14
C TYR A 156 1.54 15.35 -0.39
N GLN A 157 2.26 15.46 -1.51
CA GLN A 157 2.75 16.72 -2.06
C GLN A 157 2.22 17.01 -3.48
N GLY A 158 1.29 16.20 -3.99
CA GLY A 158 0.75 16.37 -5.34
C GLY A 158 -0.43 17.35 -5.42
N LYS A 159 -1.28 17.19 -6.44
CA LYS A 159 -2.43 18.06 -6.74
C LYS A 159 -3.51 17.99 -5.66
N LYS A 160 -4.42 18.99 -5.62
CA LYS A 160 -5.49 19.25 -4.64
C LYS A 160 -6.19 18.02 -4.01
N MET A 161 -5.53 17.34 -3.09
CA MET A 161 -6.12 16.40 -2.14
C MET A 161 -5.27 16.37 -0.87
N HIS A 162 -5.90 16.14 0.27
CA HIS A 162 -5.20 15.90 1.53
C HIS A 162 -5.12 14.41 1.73
N PHE A 163 -3.90 13.89 1.76
CA PHE A 163 -3.64 12.48 2.05
C PHE A 163 -2.54 12.39 3.09
N GLY A 164 -2.80 11.59 4.13
CA GLY A 164 -1.88 11.35 5.24
C GLY A 164 -2.04 9.92 5.74
N VAL A 165 -0.95 9.39 6.30
CA VAL A 165 -0.97 8.16 7.09
C VAL A 165 -0.97 8.58 8.54
N HIS A 166 -1.84 7.96 9.34
CA HIS A 166 -1.91 8.18 10.78
C HIS A 166 -1.81 6.85 11.52
N SER A 167 -1.26 6.89 12.73
CA SER A 167 -1.27 5.75 13.65
C SER A 167 -2.14 6.05 14.86
N PHE A 168 -2.78 5.01 15.38
CA PHE A 168 -3.56 5.05 16.61
C PHE A 168 -2.91 4.07 17.58
N GLU A 169 -2.50 4.56 18.75
CA GLU A 169 -1.87 3.75 19.78
C GLU A 169 -2.80 3.57 20.97
N LEU A 170 -2.85 2.36 21.53
CA LEU A 170 -3.54 2.04 22.78
C LEU A 170 -2.51 1.69 23.86
N TRP A 171 -2.61 2.32 25.02
CA TRP A 171 -1.73 2.15 26.18
C TRP A 171 -2.51 1.64 27.38
#